data_AF-A0A662Y025-F1
#
_entry.id   AF-A0A662Y025-F1
#
_cell.length_a   1.000
_cell.length_b   1.000
_cell.length_c   1.000
_cell.angle_alpha   90.00
_cell.angle_beta   90.00
_cell.angle_gamma   90.00
#
_symmetry.space_group_name_H-M   'P 1'
#
loop_
_entity.id
_entity.type
_entity.pdbx_description
1 polymer ?
#
loop_
_entity_poly.entity_id
_entity_poly.type
_entity_poly.pdbx_seq_one_letter_code
_entity_poly.pdbx_strand_id
1 'polypeptide(L)'
;MYIEKTANPKASPNAYRRCTARHLGEREPQTDMALLDSPSGQSESLRLLERIERQLRVDTGADAADTGKSLRVDEDVDEWALPTARLARELWTLVLDVVFAPLSLRIRAAELLNACCAGADADEAEALVRVDERDAHKLRAIVSSTCQVLEELDATDAEQAAQLFAWLGFLERVLLATSSEVCAQVFHNSMYAGMLTKMLRLLSACSTKVFAATTVCLALVHSHERRCERSVLMQEVLCDKKEGREHLSGAMLHVINSCGCPVAVRLFGDILADDAASALVYVNDFKVLVDLVIRECTDLPQEDATRLHFLTLLERILDSPLYLQTQMYRKRELWTLLEALLDAGAEEDSRMPEAVVDKLKQILVRYIDLLD
;
A
#
# COMPACT_ATOMS: atom_id res chain seq x y z
N MET A 1 3.48 21.81 17.89
CA MET A 1 4.88 21.47 17.60
C MET A 1 5.01 21.51 16.07
N TYR A 2 5.57 22.61 15.57
CA TYR A 2 5.63 22.93 14.14
C TYR A 2 6.69 22.06 13.45
N ILE A 3 6.34 21.42 12.33
CA ILE A 3 7.31 20.90 11.37
C ILE A 3 6.91 21.49 10.02
N GLU A 4 7.74 22.42 9.53
CA GLU A 4 7.68 22.94 8.17
C GLU A 4 7.86 21.78 7.17
N LYS A 5 6.91 21.63 6.23
CA LYS A 5 7.10 20.84 5.02
C LYS A 5 7.39 21.81 3.87
N THR A 6 8.59 21.69 3.31
CA THR A 6 9.00 22.40 2.10
C THR A 6 8.19 21.90 0.90
N ALA A 7 7.61 22.84 0.16
CA ALA A 7 6.88 22.60 -1.08
C ALA A 7 7.85 22.25 -2.22
N ASN A 8 7.52 21.24 -3.02
CA ASN A 8 8.11 21.05 -4.35
C ASN A 8 7.07 20.40 -5.29
N PRO A 9 6.72 21.02 -6.44
CA PRO A 9 5.62 20.58 -7.29
C PRO A 9 6.11 19.65 -8.40
N LYS A 10 5.35 18.56 -8.60
CA LYS A 10 5.13 17.83 -9.87
C LYS A 10 4.27 16.61 -9.55
N ALA A 11 3.04 16.61 -10.07
CA ALA A 11 2.18 15.44 -10.12
C ALA A 11 2.92 14.32 -10.86
N SER A 12 3.23 13.24 -10.14
CA SER A 12 3.89 12.03 -10.62
C SER A 12 3.27 10.87 -9.83
N PRO A 13 3.21 9.64 -10.37
CA PRO A 13 2.66 8.46 -9.67
C PRO A 13 3.35 8.13 -8.33
N ASN A 14 4.36 8.92 -7.95
CA ASN A 14 5.24 8.81 -6.80
C ASN A 14 4.70 9.36 -5.47
N ALA A 15 3.40 9.66 -5.33
CA ALA A 15 2.82 9.96 -4.01
C ALA A 15 3.02 8.79 -3.03
N TYR A 16 3.09 7.55 -3.56
CA TYR A 16 3.30 6.34 -2.79
C TYR A 16 4.75 6.16 -2.26
N ARG A 17 5.78 6.63 -3.00
CA ARG A 17 7.20 6.45 -2.61
C ARG A 17 7.63 7.30 -1.40
N ARG A 18 6.87 8.32 -1.00
CA ARG A 18 7.26 9.20 0.12
C ARG A 18 7.17 8.53 1.50
N CYS A 19 6.40 7.46 1.65
CA CYS A 19 6.36 6.68 2.90
C CYS A 19 7.51 5.66 3.02
N THR A 20 8.05 5.19 1.90
CA THR A 20 9.11 4.16 1.88
C THR A 20 10.52 4.73 1.75
N ALA A 21 10.69 5.98 1.29
CA ALA A 21 12.01 6.56 1.00
C ALA A 21 12.71 7.28 2.19
N ARG A 22 12.11 7.34 3.39
CA ARG A 22 12.80 7.84 4.59
C ARG A 22 13.10 6.68 5.53
N HIS A 23 14.39 6.33 5.63
CA HIS A 23 15.04 5.48 6.65
C HIS A 23 15.50 4.09 6.19
N LEU A 24 16.36 4.06 5.16
CA LEU A 24 17.48 3.11 5.11
C LEU A 24 18.62 3.72 5.95
N GLY A 25 18.58 3.49 7.25
CA GLY A 25 19.67 3.78 8.18
C GLY A 25 20.46 2.50 8.44
N GLU A 26 21.77 2.60 8.28
CA GLU A 26 22.82 1.59 8.42
C GLU A 26 22.56 0.50 9.48
N ARG A 27 22.75 -0.78 9.11
CA ARG A 27 22.96 -1.89 10.05
C ARG A 27 24.33 -2.52 9.79
N GLU A 28 25.15 -2.57 10.84
CA GLU A 28 26.38 -3.37 10.89
C GLU A 28 26.06 -4.88 10.87
N PRO A 29 26.98 -5.74 10.36
CA PRO A 29 26.73 -7.16 10.26
C PRO A 29 27.15 -7.86 11.54
N GLN A 30 26.33 -8.79 12.06
CA GLN A 30 26.92 -9.92 12.77
C GLN A 30 26.06 -11.18 12.78
N THR A 31 26.75 -12.23 12.34
CA THR A 31 26.51 -13.67 12.41
C THR A 31 26.18 -14.16 13.81
N ASP A 32 25.09 -14.92 13.92
CA ASP A 32 25.06 -16.15 14.73
C ASP A 32 23.96 -17.07 14.19
N MET A 33 24.38 -18.10 13.45
CA MET A 33 23.49 -19.13 12.92
C MET A 33 23.93 -20.46 13.53
N ALA A 34 23.16 -20.92 14.53
CA ALA A 34 23.33 -22.24 15.12
C ALA A 34 23.15 -23.31 14.03
N LEU A 35 24.23 -24.05 13.74
CA LEU A 35 24.23 -25.17 12.82
C LEU A 35 23.35 -26.30 13.35
N LEU A 36 22.24 -26.56 12.67
CA LEU A 36 21.56 -27.85 12.64
C LEU A 36 21.47 -28.29 11.18
N ASP A 37 21.86 -29.53 10.91
CA ASP A 37 22.08 -30.14 9.60
C ASP A 37 20.99 -29.79 8.55
N SER A 38 21.33 -28.89 7.63
CA SER A 38 20.45 -28.52 6.51
C SER A 38 20.55 -29.53 5.36
N PRO A 39 19.42 -30.00 4.79
CA PRO A 39 19.41 -30.80 3.56
C PRO A 39 20.12 -30.03 2.43
N SER A 40 20.88 -30.74 1.60
CA SER A 40 21.80 -30.17 0.60
C SER A 40 21.21 -29.06 -0.27
N GLY A 41 19.91 -29.12 -0.59
CA GLY A 41 19.20 -28.09 -1.37
C GLY A 41 19.06 -26.73 -0.65
N GLN A 42 18.94 -26.71 0.68
CA GLN A 42 18.89 -25.43 1.43
C GLN A 42 20.23 -24.69 1.38
N SER A 43 21.34 -25.43 1.36
CA SER A 43 22.68 -24.84 1.23
C SER A 43 22.88 -24.17 -0.13
N GLU A 44 22.30 -24.71 -1.20
CA GLU A 44 22.36 -24.11 -2.54
C GLU A 44 21.53 -22.83 -2.63
N SER A 45 20.30 -22.82 -2.10
CA SER A 45 19.44 -21.63 -2.11
C SER A 45 19.98 -20.49 -1.25
N LEU A 46 20.63 -20.80 -0.11
CA LEU A 46 21.32 -19.79 0.70
C LEU A 46 22.51 -19.18 -0.05
N ARG A 47 23.35 -20.02 -0.69
CA ARG A 47 24.46 -19.54 -1.52
C ARG A 47 23.98 -18.70 -2.70
N LEU A 48 22.82 -19.03 -3.27
CA LEU A 48 22.18 -18.24 -4.31
C LEU A 48 21.81 -16.86 -3.77
N LEU A 49 21.08 -16.77 -2.65
CA LEU A 49 20.70 -15.49 -2.05
C LEU A 49 21.93 -14.64 -1.69
N GLU A 50 22.98 -15.22 -1.11
CA GLU A 50 24.22 -14.49 -0.81
C GLU A 50 24.89 -13.94 -2.08
N ARG A 51 24.83 -14.68 -3.19
CA ARG A 51 25.36 -14.23 -4.48
C ARG A 51 24.55 -13.04 -5.01
N ILE A 52 23.23 -13.16 -5.00
CA ILE A 52 22.32 -12.10 -5.46
C ILE A 52 22.51 -10.85 -4.60
N GLU A 53 22.58 -10.99 -3.28
CA GLU A 53 22.80 -9.88 -2.36
C GLU A 53 24.14 -9.18 -2.61
N ARG A 54 25.22 -9.95 -2.86
CA ARG A 54 26.52 -9.37 -3.23
C ARG A 54 26.44 -8.60 -4.54
N GLN A 55 25.72 -9.10 -5.55
CA GLN A 55 25.53 -8.40 -6.83
C GLN A 55 24.76 -7.09 -6.65
N LEU A 56 23.65 -7.11 -5.92
CA LEU A 56 22.85 -5.90 -5.64
C LEU A 56 23.64 -4.82 -4.86
N ARG A 57 24.57 -5.22 -3.99
CA ARG A 57 25.46 -4.28 -3.27
C ARG A 57 26.52 -3.64 -4.19
N VAL A 58 27.00 -4.38 -5.20
CA VAL A 58 27.98 -3.85 -6.16
C VAL A 58 27.31 -2.82 -7.08
N ASP A 59 26.09 -3.11 -7.54
CA ASP A 59 25.36 -2.23 -8.46
C ASP A 59 24.93 -0.91 -7.77
N THR A 60 24.63 -0.93 -6.47
CA THR A 60 24.30 0.28 -5.69
C THR A 60 25.54 1.09 -5.26
N GLY A 61 26.74 0.48 -5.28
CA GLY A 61 28.00 1.14 -4.91
C GLY A 61 28.74 1.79 -6.08
N ALA A 62 28.44 1.39 -7.32
CA ALA A 62 29.08 1.93 -8.52
C ALA A 62 28.72 3.40 -8.81
N ASP A 63 27.57 3.87 -8.33
CA ASP A 63 27.13 5.27 -8.49
C ASP A 63 27.76 6.26 -7.49
N ALA A 64 28.56 5.78 -6.52
CA ALA A 64 29.18 6.63 -5.48
C ALA A 64 30.69 6.85 -5.66
N ALA A 65 31.32 6.25 -6.69
CA ALA A 65 32.76 6.36 -6.91
C ALA A 65 33.08 7.04 -8.25
N ASP A 66 32.80 8.35 -8.34
CA ASP A 66 33.49 9.21 -9.29
C ASP A 66 34.93 9.44 -8.78
N THR A 67 35.87 8.62 -9.25
CA THR A 67 37.26 9.03 -9.38
C THR A 67 37.88 8.37 -10.61
N GLY A 68 38.10 9.21 -11.61
CA GLY A 68 38.51 8.81 -12.95
C GLY A 68 39.70 7.86 -12.99
N LYS A 69 39.50 6.77 -13.73
CA LYS A 69 40.56 6.13 -14.50
C LYS A 69 39.97 5.52 -15.76
N SER A 70 40.18 6.26 -16.85
CA SER A 70 40.08 5.81 -18.24
C SER A 70 40.63 4.40 -18.41
N LEU A 71 39.74 3.43 -18.69
CA LEU A 71 40.09 2.18 -19.35
C LEU A 71 39.10 1.96 -20.49
N ARG A 72 39.71 1.65 -21.63
CA ARG A 72 39.18 1.72 -22.99
C ARG A 72 37.89 0.92 -23.18
N VAL A 73 37.01 1.55 -23.95
CA VAL A 73 35.85 0.99 -24.64
C VAL A 73 36.27 -0.24 -25.45
N ASP A 74 35.71 -1.40 -25.09
CA ASP A 74 35.36 -2.43 -26.07
C ASP A 74 33.84 -2.49 -26.11
N GLU A 75 33.33 -2.53 -27.35
CA GLU A 75 31.92 -2.49 -27.72
C GLU A 75 31.24 -3.80 -27.34
N ASP A 76 30.43 -3.80 -26.28
CA ASP A 76 29.34 -4.76 -26.09
C ASP A 76 28.17 -4.05 -25.37
N VAL A 77 27.28 -3.48 -26.19
CA VAL A 77 26.21 -2.56 -25.78
C VAL A 77 24.91 -3.30 -25.39
N ASP A 78 24.90 -4.64 -25.27
CA ASP A 78 23.67 -5.41 -24.98
C ASP A 78 23.69 -6.26 -23.69
N GLU A 79 24.77 -6.29 -22.90
CA GLU A 79 24.88 -7.25 -21.77
C GLU A 79 24.43 -6.71 -20.38
N TRP A 80 24.26 -5.40 -20.23
CA TRP A 80 24.03 -4.77 -18.91
C TRP A 80 22.56 -4.67 -18.48
N ALA A 81 21.59 -4.86 -19.39
CA ALA A 81 20.15 -4.86 -19.06
C ALA A 81 19.63 -6.26 -18.60
N LEU A 82 20.43 -7.31 -18.79
CA LEU A 82 20.08 -8.71 -18.52
C LEU A 82 20.29 -9.23 -17.07
N PRO A 83 21.14 -8.64 -16.19
CA PRO A 83 21.36 -9.16 -14.84
C PRO A 83 20.11 -9.11 -13.97
N THR A 84 19.44 -7.96 -13.87
CA THR A 84 18.34 -7.73 -12.91
C THR A 84 17.13 -8.60 -13.20
N ALA A 85 16.74 -8.76 -14.47
CA ALA A 85 15.62 -9.60 -14.88
C ALA A 85 15.88 -11.09 -14.60
N ARG A 86 17.13 -11.54 -14.76
CA ARG A 86 17.53 -12.91 -14.40
C ARG A 86 17.49 -13.13 -12.90
N LEU A 87 18.07 -12.21 -12.12
CA LEU A 87 18.05 -12.27 -10.65
C LEU A 87 16.63 -12.28 -10.12
N ALA A 88 15.76 -11.40 -10.64
CA ALA A 88 14.35 -11.37 -10.27
C ALA A 88 13.64 -12.70 -10.56
N ARG A 89 13.95 -13.36 -11.69
CA ARG A 89 13.39 -14.68 -12.01
C ARG A 89 13.83 -15.76 -11.02
N GLU A 90 15.11 -15.77 -10.64
CA GLU A 90 15.65 -16.69 -9.64
C GLU A 90 15.02 -16.45 -8.25
N LEU A 91 14.82 -15.18 -7.86
CA LEU A 91 14.12 -14.81 -6.63
C LEU A 91 12.65 -15.23 -6.66
N TRP A 92 11.96 -15.05 -7.79
CA TRP A 92 10.58 -15.52 -7.98
C TRP A 92 10.45 -17.02 -7.75
N THR A 93 11.38 -17.82 -8.28
CA THR A 93 11.37 -19.28 -8.05
C THR A 93 11.45 -19.59 -6.56
N LEU A 94 12.30 -18.89 -5.81
CA LEU A 94 12.41 -19.08 -4.37
C LEU A 94 11.15 -18.64 -3.62
N VAL A 95 10.60 -17.45 -3.92
CA VAL A 95 9.38 -16.92 -3.28
C VAL A 95 8.19 -17.86 -3.46
N LEU A 96 8.08 -18.49 -4.63
CA LEU A 96 6.95 -19.35 -5.00
C LEU A 96 7.09 -20.81 -4.55
N ASP A 97 8.27 -21.22 -4.08
CA ASP A 97 8.53 -22.58 -3.62
C ASP A 97 7.97 -22.81 -2.21
N VAL A 98 6.63 -22.90 -2.14
CA VAL A 98 5.88 -23.13 -0.90
C VAL A 98 6.08 -24.53 -0.32
N VAL A 99 6.74 -25.44 -1.05
CA VAL A 99 6.90 -26.85 -0.65
C VAL A 99 8.27 -27.09 -0.04
N PHE A 100 9.34 -26.60 -0.66
CA PHE A 100 10.70 -26.93 -0.26
C PHE A 100 11.47 -25.75 0.35
N ALA A 101 11.12 -24.51 0.01
CA ALA A 101 11.81 -23.35 0.57
C ALA A 101 11.25 -22.98 1.96
N PRO A 102 12.10 -22.91 3.00
CA PRO A 102 11.68 -22.48 4.32
C PRO A 102 11.16 -21.04 4.27
N LEU A 103 10.27 -20.68 5.20
CA LEU A 103 9.59 -19.38 5.22
C LEU A 103 10.58 -18.21 5.24
N SER A 104 11.64 -18.30 6.07
CA SER A 104 12.69 -17.30 6.16
C SER A 104 13.40 -17.02 4.82
N LEU A 105 13.59 -18.07 4.01
CA LEU A 105 14.21 -17.97 2.70
C LEU A 105 13.28 -17.28 1.70
N ARG A 106 11.99 -17.61 1.73
CA ARG A 106 10.97 -16.92 0.91
C ARG A 106 10.84 -15.45 1.26
N ILE A 107 10.83 -15.11 2.55
CA ILE A 107 10.81 -13.72 3.02
C ILE A 107 12.05 -12.98 2.53
N ARG A 108 13.24 -13.58 2.69
CA ARG A 108 14.49 -12.96 2.24
C ARG A 108 14.52 -12.76 0.72
N ALA A 109 14.02 -13.73 -0.05
CA ALA A 109 13.91 -13.60 -1.50
C ALA A 109 12.94 -12.46 -1.90
N ALA A 110 11.80 -12.33 -1.21
CA ALA A 110 10.85 -11.24 -1.42
C ALA A 110 11.46 -9.86 -1.07
N GLU A 111 12.26 -9.79 0.00
CA GLU A 111 13.01 -8.58 0.37
C GLU A 111 14.03 -8.17 -0.69
N LEU A 112 14.82 -9.13 -1.22
CA LEU A 112 15.75 -8.85 -2.31
C LEU A 112 15.03 -8.46 -3.60
N LEU A 113 13.87 -9.05 -3.88
CA LEU A 113 13.04 -8.65 -5.02
C LEU A 113 12.54 -7.22 -4.85
N ASN A 114 12.20 -6.82 -3.62
CA ASN A 114 11.91 -5.42 -3.31
C ASN A 114 13.11 -4.49 -3.54
N ALA A 115 14.33 -4.94 -3.24
CA ALA A 115 15.53 -4.17 -3.56
C ALA A 115 15.72 -4.01 -5.07
N CYS A 116 15.52 -5.09 -5.85
CA CYS A 116 15.59 -5.04 -7.32
C CYS A 116 14.64 -3.98 -7.91
N CYS A 117 13.37 -3.96 -7.50
CA CYS A 117 12.45 -2.96 -8.06
C CYS A 117 12.66 -1.55 -7.51
N ALA A 118 13.42 -1.36 -6.42
CA ALA A 118 13.75 -0.03 -5.92
C ALA A 118 14.85 0.65 -6.76
N GLY A 119 15.74 -0.13 -7.36
CA GLY A 119 16.78 0.34 -8.27
C GLY A 119 16.35 0.44 -9.74
N ALA A 120 15.17 -0.05 -10.10
CA ALA A 120 14.65 -0.05 -11.46
C ALA A 120 13.72 1.15 -11.73
N ASP A 121 13.57 1.49 -13.01
CA ASP A 121 12.54 2.45 -13.45
C ASP A 121 11.13 1.90 -13.19
N ALA A 122 10.12 2.78 -13.17
CA ALA A 122 8.76 2.40 -12.75
C ALA A 122 8.16 1.25 -13.58
N ASP A 123 8.31 1.32 -14.91
CA ASP A 123 7.77 0.31 -15.83
C ASP A 123 8.51 -1.03 -15.71
N GLU A 124 9.83 -0.97 -15.51
CA GLU A 124 10.65 -2.17 -15.29
C GLU A 124 10.33 -2.81 -13.95
N ALA A 125 10.26 -2.01 -12.88
CA ALA A 125 9.88 -2.44 -11.54
C ALA A 125 8.53 -3.16 -11.54
N GLU A 126 7.54 -2.62 -12.27
CA GLU A 126 6.25 -3.26 -12.46
C GLU A 126 6.39 -4.62 -13.19
N ALA A 127 7.12 -4.64 -14.29
CA ALA A 127 7.35 -5.85 -15.08
C ALA A 127 8.07 -6.96 -14.28
N LEU A 128 8.95 -6.60 -13.34
CA LEU A 128 9.67 -7.56 -12.50
C LEU A 128 8.76 -8.35 -11.55
N VAL A 129 7.65 -7.77 -11.09
CA VAL A 129 6.75 -8.39 -10.10
C VAL A 129 5.34 -8.69 -10.61
N ARG A 130 5.04 -8.31 -11.86
CA ARG A 130 3.73 -8.57 -12.47
C ARG A 130 3.46 -10.06 -12.59
N VAL A 131 2.24 -10.46 -12.24
CA VAL A 131 1.72 -11.80 -12.54
C VAL A 131 0.79 -11.72 -13.73
N ASP A 132 1.13 -12.41 -14.82
CA ASP A 132 0.28 -12.51 -16.00
C ASP A 132 -0.79 -13.61 -15.82
N GLU A 133 -1.84 -13.57 -16.65
CA GLU A 133 -2.97 -14.51 -16.59
C GLU A 133 -2.56 -15.99 -16.65
N ARG A 134 -1.52 -16.30 -17.45
CA ARG A 134 -0.96 -17.65 -17.59
C ARG A 134 -0.31 -18.18 -16.32
N ASP A 135 0.08 -17.26 -15.44
CA ASP A 135 0.83 -17.51 -14.21
C ASP A 135 -0.02 -17.29 -12.96
N ALA A 136 -1.35 -17.32 -13.05
CA ALA A 136 -2.24 -17.10 -11.90
C ALA A 136 -2.02 -18.07 -10.72
N HIS A 137 -1.39 -19.22 -10.95
CA HIS A 137 -0.94 -20.13 -9.89
C HIS A 137 0.06 -19.44 -8.92
N LYS A 138 0.84 -18.47 -9.40
CA LYS A 138 1.76 -17.65 -8.57
C LYS A 138 0.99 -16.89 -7.50
N LEU A 139 -0.15 -16.29 -7.83
CA LEU A 139 -0.99 -15.60 -6.84
C LEU A 139 -1.49 -16.54 -5.74
N ARG A 140 -1.84 -17.78 -6.07
CA ARG A 140 -2.24 -18.76 -5.05
C ARG A 140 -1.09 -19.09 -4.09
N ALA A 141 0.13 -19.23 -4.62
CA ALA A 141 1.33 -19.43 -3.81
C ALA A 141 1.63 -18.21 -2.93
N ILE A 142 1.44 -16.99 -3.44
CA ILE A 142 1.60 -15.74 -2.67
C ILE A 142 0.54 -15.64 -1.56
N VAL A 143 -0.73 -15.93 -1.86
CA VAL A 143 -1.80 -15.94 -0.84
C VAL A 143 -1.49 -16.97 0.24
N SER A 144 -1.10 -18.19 -0.13
CA SER A 144 -0.71 -19.24 0.83
C SER A 144 0.50 -18.83 1.66
N SER A 145 1.53 -18.26 1.04
CA SER A 145 2.72 -17.78 1.74
C SER A 145 2.39 -16.63 2.67
N THR A 146 1.50 -15.72 2.27
CA THR A 146 1.04 -14.61 3.10
C THR A 146 0.28 -15.12 4.32
N CYS A 147 -0.60 -16.12 4.17
CA CYS A 147 -1.23 -16.77 5.33
C CYS A 147 -0.18 -17.30 6.31
N GLN A 148 0.84 -17.99 5.81
CA GLN A 148 1.89 -18.56 6.65
C GLN A 148 2.74 -17.49 7.33
N VAL A 149 3.15 -16.43 6.61
CA VAL A 149 3.87 -15.27 7.15
C VAL A 149 3.07 -14.62 8.30
N LEU A 150 1.76 -14.44 8.12
CA LEU A 150 0.88 -13.83 9.12
C LEU A 150 0.56 -14.76 10.31
N GLU A 151 0.79 -16.07 10.18
CA GLU A 151 0.60 -17.05 11.25
C GLU A 151 1.87 -17.29 12.07
N GLU A 152 3.03 -17.34 11.41
CA GLU A 152 4.28 -17.76 12.05
C GLU A 152 5.10 -16.60 12.63
N LEU A 153 4.94 -15.37 12.10
CA LEU A 153 5.71 -14.22 12.57
C LEU A 153 4.99 -13.43 13.66
N ASP A 154 5.73 -13.08 14.70
CA ASP A 154 5.30 -12.20 15.78
C ASP A 154 5.55 -10.73 15.42
N ALA A 155 4.47 -9.96 15.28
CA ALA A 155 4.53 -8.55 14.94
C ALA A 155 4.92 -7.63 16.09
N THR A 156 5.07 -8.18 17.31
CA THR A 156 5.58 -7.46 18.50
C THR A 156 7.10 -7.60 18.64
N ASP A 157 7.68 -8.65 18.06
CA ASP A 157 9.14 -8.79 17.95
C ASP A 157 9.69 -7.88 16.84
N ALA A 158 10.79 -7.18 17.13
CA ALA A 158 11.31 -6.15 16.23
C ALA A 158 11.91 -6.73 14.93
N GLU A 159 12.51 -7.92 14.99
CA GLU A 159 13.10 -8.57 13.83
C GLU A 159 12.02 -9.18 12.94
N GLN A 160 11.08 -9.91 13.54
CA GLN A 160 9.95 -10.51 12.83
C GLN A 160 8.98 -9.45 12.29
N ALA A 161 8.79 -8.32 12.98
CA ALA A 161 8.05 -7.19 12.43
C ALA A 161 8.73 -6.57 11.20
N ALA A 162 10.07 -6.56 11.13
CA ALA A 162 10.79 -6.11 9.94
C ALA A 162 10.59 -7.09 8.76
N GLN A 163 10.59 -8.39 9.04
CA GLN A 163 10.29 -9.43 8.06
C GLN A 163 8.84 -9.33 7.53
N LEU A 164 7.86 -9.13 8.43
CA LEU A 164 6.46 -8.86 8.08
C LEU A 164 6.34 -7.64 7.17
N PHE A 165 7.01 -6.54 7.54
CA PHE A 165 7.00 -5.32 6.75
C PHE A 165 7.60 -5.54 5.35
N ALA A 166 8.72 -6.26 5.24
CA ALA A 166 9.32 -6.60 3.95
C ALA A 166 8.38 -7.45 3.09
N TRP A 167 7.72 -8.46 3.68
CA TRP A 167 6.75 -9.29 2.97
C TRP A 167 5.53 -8.49 2.49
N LEU A 168 4.95 -7.65 3.34
CA LEU A 168 3.82 -6.79 2.98
C LEU A 168 4.19 -5.79 1.89
N GLY A 169 5.40 -5.24 1.91
CA GLY A 169 5.91 -4.40 0.83
C GLY A 169 6.06 -5.15 -0.50
N PHE A 170 6.41 -6.44 -0.45
CA PHE A 170 6.42 -7.29 -1.65
C PHE A 170 4.99 -7.55 -2.16
N LEU A 171 4.08 -7.95 -1.27
CA LEU A 171 2.68 -8.21 -1.60
C LEU A 171 2.04 -6.99 -2.27
N GLU A 172 2.25 -5.83 -1.68
CA GLU A 172 1.81 -4.55 -2.24
C GLU A 172 2.27 -4.35 -3.69
N ARG A 173 3.55 -4.56 -3.98
CA ARG A 173 4.09 -4.34 -5.33
C ARG A 173 3.48 -5.32 -6.32
N VAL A 174 3.29 -6.56 -5.92
CA VAL A 174 2.57 -7.56 -6.74
C VAL A 174 1.14 -7.10 -7.03
N LEU A 175 0.41 -6.60 -6.03
CA LEU A 175 -0.96 -6.10 -6.21
C LEU A 175 -0.98 -4.89 -7.15
N LEU A 176 -0.07 -3.93 -6.97
CA LEU A 176 0.02 -2.75 -7.84
C LEU A 176 0.33 -3.11 -9.30
N ALA A 177 1.21 -4.09 -9.53
CA ALA A 177 1.66 -4.49 -10.86
C ALA A 177 0.71 -5.47 -11.58
N THR A 178 -0.17 -6.14 -10.84
CA THR A 178 -1.02 -7.21 -11.39
C THR A 178 -2.41 -6.68 -11.70
N SER A 179 -2.97 -7.04 -12.85
CA SER A 179 -4.32 -6.59 -13.22
C SER A 179 -5.40 -7.22 -12.33
N SER A 180 -6.51 -6.50 -12.14
CA SER A 180 -7.63 -6.99 -11.32
C SER A 180 -8.22 -8.30 -11.82
N GLU A 181 -8.21 -8.54 -13.13
CA GLU A 181 -8.73 -9.78 -13.75
C GLU A 181 -7.90 -11.00 -13.33
N VAL A 182 -6.58 -10.86 -13.23
CA VAL A 182 -5.68 -11.93 -12.76
C VAL A 182 -5.87 -12.14 -11.25
N CYS A 183 -5.96 -11.05 -10.47
CA CYS A 183 -6.28 -11.12 -9.03
C CYS A 183 -7.62 -11.81 -8.75
N ALA A 184 -8.63 -11.62 -9.62
CA ALA A 184 -9.95 -12.23 -9.45
C ALA A 184 -9.93 -13.76 -9.39
N GLN A 185 -8.92 -14.39 -10.01
CA GLN A 185 -8.79 -15.83 -10.02
C GLN A 185 -8.53 -16.45 -8.63
N VAL A 186 -8.12 -15.65 -7.64
CA VAL A 186 -7.90 -16.12 -6.27
C VAL A 186 -9.00 -15.69 -5.28
N PHE A 187 -9.89 -14.77 -5.64
CA PHE A 187 -10.94 -14.28 -4.73
C PHE A 187 -11.92 -15.36 -4.28
N HIS A 188 -12.13 -16.39 -5.11
CA HIS A 188 -13.00 -17.54 -4.78
C HIS A 188 -12.36 -18.59 -3.86
N ASN A 189 -11.07 -18.44 -3.54
CA ASN A 189 -10.36 -19.41 -2.73
C ASN A 189 -10.61 -19.13 -1.24
N SER A 190 -10.97 -20.14 -0.46
CA SER A 190 -11.14 -19.98 1.00
C SER A 190 -9.86 -19.49 1.70
N MET A 191 -8.68 -19.80 1.14
CA MET A 191 -7.41 -19.28 1.65
C MET A 191 -7.31 -17.76 1.52
N TYR A 192 -7.95 -17.16 0.52
CA TYR A 192 -7.93 -15.72 0.31
C TYR A 192 -8.72 -14.99 1.40
N ALA A 193 -9.94 -15.43 1.70
CA ALA A 193 -10.68 -14.92 2.86
C ALA A 193 -9.93 -15.16 4.18
N GLY A 194 -9.23 -16.29 4.30
CA GLY A 194 -8.32 -16.60 5.40
C GLY A 194 -7.18 -15.59 5.55
N MET A 195 -6.53 -15.22 4.45
CA MET A 195 -5.47 -14.21 4.39
C MET A 195 -5.98 -12.85 4.89
N LEU A 196 -7.13 -12.39 4.37
CA LEU A 196 -7.72 -11.12 4.79
C LEU A 196 -8.10 -11.10 6.27
N THR A 197 -8.67 -12.21 6.78
CA THR A 197 -8.97 -12.36 8.20
C THR A 197 -7.71 -12.22 9.06
N LYS A 198 -6.59 -12.81 8.64
CA LYS A 198 -5.31 -12.71 9.35
C LYS A 198 -4.73 -11.30 9.29
N MET A 199 -4.84 -10.64 8.14
CA MET A 199 -4.42 -9.24 8.00
C MET A 199 -5.20 -8.32 8.95
N LEU A 200 -6.51 -8.51 9.11
CA LEU A 200 -7.29 -7.73 10.09
C LEU A 200 -6.83 -8.01 11.52
N ARG A 201 -6.62 -9.28 11.89
CA ARG A 201 -6.11 -9.64 13.23
C ARG A 201 -4.75 -8.99 13.51
N LEU A 202 -3.87 -8.94 12.52
CA LEU A 202 -2.56 -8.31 12.66
C LEU A 202 -2.65 -6.84 13.09
N LEU A 203 -3.72 -6.12 12.72
CA LEU A 203 -3.91 -4.72 13.11
C LEU A 203 -4.06 -4.52 14.63
N SER A 204 -4.41 -5.56 15.39
CA SER A 204 -4.58 -5.47 16.85
C SER A 204 -3.27 -5.43 17.64
N ALA A 205 -2.20 -6.02 17.10
CA ALA A 205 -0.94 -6.20 17.82
C ALA A 205 0.24 -6.18 16.85
N CYS A 206 0.56 -5.01 16.32
CA CYS A 206 1.74 -4.85 15.45
C CYS A 206 2.40 -3.47 15.61
N SER A 207 3.65 -3.37 15.14
CA SER A 207 4.32 -2.08 15.01
C SER A 207 3.59 -1.15 14.03
N THR A 208 3.77 0.17 14.18
CA THR A 208 3.17 1.18 13.29
C THR A 208 3.51 0.96 11.81
N LYS A 209 4.70 0.43 11.51
CA LYS A 209 5.11 0.14 10.12
C LYS A 209 4.31 -1.00 9.51
N VAL A 210 4.20 -2.11 10.26
CA VAL A 210 3.42 -3.29 9.85
C VAL A 210 1.94 -2.94 9.74
N PHE A 211 1.45 -2.14 10.70
CA PHE A 211 0.10 -1.60 10.71
C PHE A 211 -0.23 -0.86 9.42
N ALA A 212 0.59 0.13 9.04
CA ALA A 212 0.39 0.90 7.82
C ALA A 212 0.47 0.03 6.55
N ALA A 213 1.48 -0.83 6.44
CA ALA A 213 1.65 -1.71 5.28
C ALA A 213 0.48 -2.69 5.10
N THR A 214 -0.04 -3.23 6.21
CA THR A 214 -1.21 -4.11 6.22
C THR A 214 -2.45 -3.38 5.71
N THR A 215 -2.69 -2.16 6.19
CA THR A 215 -3.82 -1.35 5.75
C THR A 215 -3.76 -0.99 4.27
N VAL A 216 -2.58 -0.67 3.74
CA VAL A 216 -2.44 -0.40 2.30
C VAL A 216 -2.71 -1.65 1.48
N CYS A 217 -2.19 -2.81 1.88
CA CYS A 217 -2.48 -4.07 1.22
C CYS A 217 -3.98 -4.41 1.22
N LEU A 218 -4.68 -4.19 2.35
CA LEU A 218 -6.14 -4.35 2.42
C LEU A 218 -6.88 -3.40 1.46
N ALA A 219 -6.44 -2.15 1.36
CA ALA A 219 -7.03 -1.17 0.45
C ALA A 219 -6.78 -1.50 -1.03
N LEU A 220 -5.59 -2.03 -1.37
CA LEU A 220 -5.26 -2.49 -2.72
C LEU A 220 -6.09 -3.72 -3.10
N VAL A 221 -6.18 -4.70 -2.21
CA VAL A 221 -7.06 -5.85 -2.36
C VAL A 221 -8.50 -5.40 -2.65
N HIS A 222 -9.05 -4.53 -1.81
CA HIS A 222 -10.41 -4.00 -2.01
C HIS A 222 -10.59 -3.31 -3.36
N SER A 223 -9.57 -2.56 -3.81
CA SER A 223 -9.56 -1.92 -5.12
C SER A 223 -9.68 -2.95 -6.27
N HIS A 224 -9.01 -4.10 -6.16
CA HIS A 224 -9.16 -5.18 -7.14
C HIS A 224 -10.52 -5.86 -7.04
N GLU A 225 -10.99 -6.18 -5.84
CA GLU A 225 -12.31 -6.79 -5.62
C GLU A 225 -13.40 -5.94 -6.26
N ARG A 226 -13.40 -4.64 -5.98
CA ARG A 226 -14.39 -3.68 -6.51
C ARG A 226 -14.39 -3.62 -8.04
N ARG A 227 -13.22 -3.63 -8.67
CA ARG A 227 -13.12 -3.63 -10.15
C ARG A 227 -13.67 -4.91 -10.78
N CYS A 228 -13.70 -6.00 -10.01
CA CYS A 228 -14.22 -7.29 -10.44
C CYS A 228 -15.65 -7.53 -9.94
N GLU A 229 -16.33 -6.50 -9.41
CA GLU A 229 -17.67 -6.59 -8.82
C GLU A 229 -17.77 -7.65 -7.73
N ARG A 230 -16.67 -7.85 -6.99
CA ARG A 230 -16.57 -8.70 -5.82
C ARG A 230 -16.30 -7.85 -4.59
N SER A 231 -16.56 -8.43 -3.42
CA SER A 231 -16.40 -7.71 -2.16
C SER A 231 -16.21 -8.68 -0.99
N VAL A 232 -15.24 -9.58 -1.10
CA VAL A 232 -14.94 -10.59 -0.06
C VAL A 232 -14.52 -9.89 1.23
N LEU A 233 -13.70 -8.84 1.15
CA LEU A 233 -13.29 -8.08 2.34
C LEU A 233 -14.51 -7.53 3.09
N MET A 234 -15.42 -6.84 2.39
CA MET A 234 -16.58 -6.22 3.06
C MET A 234 -17.65 -7.25 3.45
N GLN A 235 -18.08 -8.09 2.51
CA GLN A 235 -19.28 -8.92 2.65
C GLN A 235 -19.04 -10.19 3.45
N GLU A 236 -17.83 -10.75 3.40
CA GLU A 236 -17.50 -11.98 4.11
C GLU A 236 -16.64 -11.69 5.35
N VAL A 237 -15.54 -10.94 5.18
CA VAL A 237 -14.54 -10.82 6.24
C VAL A 237 -14.95 -9.81 7.31
N LEU A 238 -15.34 -8.59 6.93
CA LEU A 238 -15.74 -7.56 7.90
C LEU A 238 -17.06 -7.87 8.59
N CYS A 239 -18.02 -8.50 7.90
CA CYS A 239 -19.29 -8.95 8.47
C CYS A 239 -19.10 -10.06 9.51
N ASP A 240 -18.37 -11.13 9.16
CA ASP A 240 -18.38 -12.37 9.96
C ASP A 240 -17.29 -12.44 11.03
N LYS A 241 -16.17 -11.74 10.87
CA LYS A 241 -15.01 -11.87 11.77
C LYS A 241 -15.00 -10.76 12.80
N LYS A 242 -14.90 -11.12 14.08
CA LYS A 242 -14.95 -10.14 15.17
C LYS A 242 -13.61 -9.53 15.56
N GLU A 243 -12.51 -10.23 15.30
CA GLU A 243 -11.18 -9.86 15.81
C GLU A 243 -10.43 -8.97 14.81
N GLY A 244 -9.92 -7.84 15.28
CA GLY A 244 -9.05 -6.95 14.50
C GLY A 244 -9.79 -5.91 13.66
N ARG A 245 -11.05 -6.16 13.29
CA ARG A 245 -11.86 -5.24 12.47
C ARG A 245 -12.14 -3.90 13.18
N GLU A 246 -12.15 -3.89 14.50
CA GLU A 246 -12.30 -2.70 15.35
C GLU A 246 -11.11 -1.73 15.22
N HIS A 247 -9.94 -2.22 14.79
CA HIS A 247 -8.76 -1.39 14.57
C HIS A 247 -8.69 -0.82 13.14
N LEU A 248 -9.56 -1.28 12.22
CA LEU A 248 -9.48 -0.93 10.81
C LEU A 248 -9.71 0.56 10.58
N SER A 249 -10.69 1.18 11.23
CA SER A 249 -10.97 2.62 11.11
C SER A 249 -9.77 3.48 11.52
N GLY A 250 -9.19 3.20 12.70
CA GLY A 250 -7.97 3.85 13.18
C GLY A 250 -6.78 3.63 12.23
N ALA A 251 -6.68 2.43 11.64
CA ALA A 251 -5.63 2.10 10.69
C ALA A 251 -5.73 2.89 9.38
N MET A 252 -6.92 2.97 8.82
CA MET A 252 -7.17 3.78 7.63
C MET A 252 -6.90 5.25 7.90
N LEU A 253 -7.34 5.79 9.05
CA LEU A 253 -7.03 7.18 9.44
C LEU A 253 -5.52 7.43 9.50
N HIS A 254 -4.76 6.50 10.08
CA HIS A 254 -3.31 6.61 10.16
C HIS A 254 -2.66 6.68 8.77
N VAL A 255 -3.06 5.80 7.85
CA VAL A 255 -2.54 5.78 6.47
C VAL A 255 -2.96 7.03 5.70
N ILE A 256 -4.23 7.41 5.75
CA ILE A 256 -4.74 8.60 5.06
C ILE A 256 -4.01 9.86 5.58
N ASN A 257 -3.84 10.00 6.89
CA ASN A 257 -3.16 11.15 7.48
C ASN A 257 -1.65 11.18 7.17
N SER A 258 -1.02 10.03 6.96
CA SER A 258 0.42 9.93 6.72
C SER A 258 0.80 10.20 5.26
N CYS A 259 0.02 9.68 4.31
CA CYS A 259 0.38 9.72 2.89
C CYS A 259 -0.77 10.06 1.92
N GLY A 260 -1.98 10.33 2.41
CA GLY A 260 -3.12 10.67 1.54
C GLY A 260 -3.49 9.56 0.55
N CYS A 261 -3.23 8.29 0.89
CA CYS A 261 -3.34 7.15 -0.01
C CYS A 261 -4.75 7.04 -0.64
N PRO A 262 -4.92 7.23 -1.97
CA PRO A 262 -6.25 7.26 -2.59
C PRO A 262 -7.05 5.97 -2.44
N VAL A 263 -6.38 4.81 -2.44
CA VAL A 263 -7.06 3.52 -2.24
C VAL A 263 -7.58 3.36 -0.82
N ALA A 264 -6.88 3.91 0.18
CA ALA A 264 -7.34 3.92 1.58
C ALA A 264 -8.52 4.89 1.76
N VAL A 265 -8.47 6.08 1.14
CA VAL A 265 -9.58 7.04 1.11
C VAL A 265 -10.83 6.38 0.50
N ARG A 266 -10.67 5.66 -0.62
CA ARG A 266 -11.76 4.95 -1.28
C ARG A 266 -12.32 3.81 -0.42
N LEU A 267 -11.46 2.99 0.18
CA LEU A 267 -11.89 1.90 1.08
C LEU A 267 -12.71 2.48 2.25
N PHE A 268 -12.27 3.56 2.88
CA PHE A 268 -13.03 4.19 3.96
C PHE A 268 -14.40 4.67 3.47
N GLY A 269 -14.46 5.33 2.32
CA GLY A 269 -15.73 5.77 1.72
C GLY A 269 -16.69 4.62 1.42
N ASP A 270 -16.17 3.49 0.94
CA ASP A 270 -16.97 2.29 0.69
C ASP A 270 -17.43 1.62 2.00
N ILE A 271 -16.62 1.68 3.08
CA ILE A 271 -17.04 1.25 4.43
C ILE A 271 -18.18 2.11 4.97
N LEU A 272 -18.13 3.42 4.79
CA LEU A 272 -19.22 4.31 5.21
C LEU A 272 -20.51 4.10 4.42
N ALA A 273 -20.42 3.59 3.19
CA ALA A 273 -21.56 3.32 2.33
C ALA A 273 -22.21 1.95 2.58
N ASP A 274 -21.56 1.07 3.35
CA ASP A 274 -22.08 -0.25 3.71
C ASP A 274 -22.61 -0.23 5.15
N ASP A 275 -23.88 -0.59 5.35
CA ASP A 275 -24.54 -0.50 6.65
C ASP A 275 -23.88 -1.39 7.72
N ALA A 276 -23.38 -2.58 7.34
CA ALA A 276 -22.77 -3.51 8.27
C ALA A 276 -21.33 -3.09 8.63
N ALA A 277 -20.56 -2.66 7.64
CA ALA A 277 -19.18 -2.22 7.84
C ALA A 277 -19.10 -0.84 8.48
N SER A 278 -20.00 0.09 8.18
CA SER A 278 -20.03 1.42 8.79
C SER A 278 -20.26 1.36 10.31
N ALA A 279 -20.97 0.34 10.80
CA ALA A 279 -21.15 0.08 12.23
C ALA A 279 -19.83 -0.25 12.96
N LEU A 280 -18.76 -0.57 12.23
CA LEU A 280 -17.42 -0.79 12.79
C LEU A 280 -16.64 0.51 13.03
N VAL A 281 -17.08 1.62 12.44
CA VAL A 281 -16.40 2.91 12.58
C VAL A 281 -16.83 3.56 13.89
N TYR A 282 -15.88 3.75 14.81
CA TYR A 282 -16.15 4.47 16.04
C TYR A 282 -16.47 5.95 15.76
N VAL A 283 -17.39 6.52 16.56
CA VAL A 283 -17.78 7.93 16.47
C VAL A 283 -16.59 8.89 16.55
N ASN A 284 -15.58 8.58 17.36
CA ASN A 284 -14.36 9.39 17.46
C ASN A 284 -13.53 9.33 16.18
N ASP A 285 -13.36 8.13 15.61
CA ASP A 285 -12.64 7.95 14.34
C ASP A 285 -13.36 8.67 13.21
N PHE A 286 -14.69 8.61 13.18
CA PHE A 286 -15.50 9.36 12.22
C PHE A 286 -15.28 10.88 12.34
N LYS A 287 -15.22 11.43 13.55
CA LYS A 287 -14.92 12.86 13.75
C LYS A 287 -13.52 13.23 13.25
N VAL A 288 -12.52 12.38 13.53
CA VAL A 288 -11.15 12.57 13.01
C VAL A 288 -11.12 12.51 11.49
N LEU A 289 -11.93 11.65 10.86
CA LEU A 289 -12.09 11.61 9.40
C LEU A 289 -12.63 12.94 8.86
N VAL A 290 -13.65 13.52 9.50
CA VAL A 290 -14.20 14.83 9.12
C VAL A 290 -13.15 15.92 9.23
N ASP A 291 -12.43 15.99 10.35
CA ASP A 291 -11.35 16.97 10.55
C ASP A 291 -10.26 16.80 9.48
N LEU A 292 -9.92 15.55 9.12
CA LEU A 292 -8.94 15.25 8.08
C LEU A 292 -9.41 15.72 6.70
N VAL A 293 -10.66 15.46 6.33
CA VAL A 293 -11.23 15.90 5.05
C VAL A 293 -11.23 17.42 4.95
N ILE A 294 -11.62 18.13 6.01
CA ILE A 294 -11.58 19.59 6.06
C ILE A 294 -10.13 20.07 5.84
N ARG A 295 -9.18 19.50 6.58
CA ARG A 295 -7.76 19.87 6.49
C ARG A 295 -7.20 19.64 5.10
N GLU A 296 -7.35 18.45 4.55
CA GLU A 296 -6.79 18.11 3.22
C GLU A 296 -7.43 18.95 2.11
N CYS A 297 -8.75 19.16 2.13
CA CYS A 297 -9.41 20.00 1.12
C CYS A 297 -8.96 21.47 1.18
N THR A 298 -8.61 21.97 2.37
CA THR A 298 -8.12 23.35 2.59
C THR A 298 -6.64 23.50 2.20
N ASP A 299 -5.80 22.54 2.61
CA ASP A 299 -4.34 22.65 2.50
C ASP A 299 -3.82 22.29 1.10
N LEU A 300 -4.57 21.51 0.31
CA LEU A 300 -4.13 21.10 -1.03
C LEU A 300 -4.07 22.29 -2.00
N PRO A 301 -3.07 22.35 -2.91
CA PRO A 301 -3.01 23.33 -4.00
C PRO A 301 -4.26 23.29 -4.88
N GLN A 302 -4.66 24.41 -5.49
CA GLN A 302 -5.89 24.48 -6.29
C GLN A 302 -5.92 23.43 -7.41
N GLU A 303 -4.80 23.23 -8.09
CA GLU A 303 -4.60 22.30 -9.20
C GLU A 303 -4.54 20.81 -8.79
N ASP A 304 -4.50 20.49 -7.51
CA ASP A 304 -4.29 19.12 -7.05
C ASP A 304 -5.56 18.25 -7.22
N ALA A 305 -5.48 17.30 -8.16
CA ALA A 305 -6.57 16.37 -8.45
C ALA A 305 -6.90 15.44 -7.27
N THR A 306 -6.01 15.28 -6.29
CA THR A 306 -6.25 14.48 -5.07
C THR A 306 -7.43 15.03 -4.26
N ARG A 307 -7.73 16.33 -4.38
CA ARG A 307 -8.92 16.94 -3.75
C ARG A 307 -10.20 16.21 -4.14
N LEU A 308 -10.29 15.68 -5.36
CA LEU A 308 -11.45 14.92 -5.82
C LEU A 308 -11.70 13.67 -4.95
N HIS A 309 -10.65 13.00 -4.48
CA HIS A 309 -10.79 11.82 -3.61
C HIS A 309 -11.36 12.20 -2.25
N PHE A 310 -10.91 13.30 -1.65
CA PHE A 310 -11.44 13.80 -0.38
C PHE A 310 -12.87 14.33 -0.52
N LEU A 311 -13.22 14.99 -1.63
CA LEU A 311 -14.61 15.40 -1.89
C LEU A 311 -15.53 14.21 -2.12
N THR A 312 -15.06 13.17 -2.80
CA THR A 312 -15.82 11.92 -2.95
C THR A 312 -16.03 11.24 -1.60
N LEU A 313 -15.03 11.25 -0.73
CA LEU A 313 -15.18 10.78 0.65
C LEU A 313 -16.14 11.69 1.46
N LEU A 314 -16.08 13.00 1.28
CA LEU A 314 -16.98 13.94 1.95
C LEU A 314 -18.45 13.65 1.62
N GLU A 315 -18.77 13.36 0.36
CA GLU A 315 -20.13 12.94 0.00
C GLU A 315 -20.56 11.68 0.80
N ARG A 316 -19.66 10.69 0.95
CA ARG A 316 -19.95 9.49 1.75
C ARG A 316 -20.10 9.78 3.24
N ILE A 317 -19.35 10.75 3.76
CA ILE A 317 -19.49 11.24 5.15
C ILE A 317 -20.87 11.86 5.32
N LEU A 318 -21.30 12.75 4.42
CA LEU A 318 -22.59 13.43 4.51
C LEU A 318 -23.78 12.48 4.34
N ASP A 319 -23.63 11.44 3.51
CA ASP A 319 -24.62 10.35 3.36
C ASP A 319 -24.66 9.41 4.57
N SER A 320 -23.62 9.37 5.41
CA SER A 320 -23.51 8.38 6.47
C SER A 320 -24.46 8.68 7.64
N PRO A 321 -25.18 7.67 8.17
CA PRO A 321 -25.94 7.82 9.41
C PRO A 321 -25.08 8.30 10.60
N LEU A 322 -23.78 8.02 10.57
CA LEU A 322 -22.83 8.48 11.58
C LEU A 322 -22.76 10.01 11.64
N TYR A 323 -22.93 10.72 10.52
CA TYR A 323 -22.91 12.18 10.52
C TYR A 323 -24.03 12.76 11.37
N LEU A 324 -25.26 12.24 11.21
CA LEU A 324 -26.40 12.62 12.05
C LEU A 324 -26.19 12.22 13.51
N GLN A 325 -25.67 11.01 13.77
CA GLN A 325 -25.36 10.56 15.14
C GLN A 325 -24.34 11.46 15.83
N THR A 326 -23.36 11.99 15.09
CA THR A 326 -22.37 12.93 15.61
C THR A 326 -22.89 14.37 15.78
N GLN A 327 -24.20 14.59 15.60
CA GLN A 327 -24.85 15.90 15.61
C GLN A 327 -24.27 16.83 14.53
N MET A 328 -24.01 16.26 13.34
CA MET A 328 -23.45 16.98 12.19
C MET A 328 -22.16 17.71 12.57
N TYR A 329 -21.21 16.95 13.13
CA TYR A 329 -19.93 17.48 13.60
C TYR A 329 -19.25 18.34 12.53
N ARG A 330 -18.80 19.55 12.89
CA ARG A 330 -18.17 20.53 11.97
C ARG A 330 -19.05 20.97 10.78
N LYS A 331 -20.39 20.91 10.90
CA LYS A 331 -21.34 21.36 9.86
C LYS A 331 -20.98 22.73 9.27
N ARG A 332 -20.78 23.73 10.12
CA ARG A 332 -20.49 25.10 9.69
C ARG A 332 -19.17 25.20 8.94
N GLU A 333 -18.13 24.55 9.43
CA GLU A 333 -16.82 24.54 8.79
C GLU A 333 -16.85 23.84 7.43
N LEU A 334 -17.62 22.76 7.29
CA LEU A 334 -17.83 22.08 6.01
C LEU A 334 -18.58 22.96 5.01
N TRP A 335 -19.62 23.66 5.45
CA TRP A 335 -20.34 24.62 4.60
C TRP A 335 -19.40 25.72 4.10
N THR A 336 -18.70 26.40 5.00
CA THR A 336 -17.76 27.47 4.65
C THR A 336 -16.63 26.98 3.74
N LEU A 337 -16.14 25.76 3.94
CA LEU A 337 -15.16 25.14 3.06
C LEU A 337 -15.70 24.95 1.64
N LEU A 338 -16.91 24.41 1.50
CA LEU A 338 -17.50 24.15 0.18
C LEU A 338 -17.80 25.44 -0.58
N GLU A 339 -18.30 26.48 0.09
CA GLU A 339 -18.47 27.82 -0.48
C GLU A 339 -17.13 28.40 -0.96
N ALA A 340 -16.11 28.41 -0.10
CA ALA A 340 -14.80 28.96 -0.45
C ALA A 340 -14.13 28.23 -1.62
N LEU A 341 -14.28 26.90 -1.69
CA LEU A 341 -13.76 26.12 -2.81
C LEU A 341 -14.55 26.35 -4.10
N LEU A 342 -15.88 26.54 -4.01
CA LEU A 342 -16.70 26.84 -5.17
C LEU A 342 -16.37 28.23 -5.73
N ASP A 343 -16.22 29.23 -4.86
CA ASP A 343 -15.82 30.59 -5.23
C ASP A 343 -14.47 30.58 -5.95
N ALA A 344 -13.47 29.92 -5.36
CA ALA A 344 -12.15 29.74 -5.99
C ALA A 344 -12.20 28.96 -7.31
N GLY A 345 -13.16 28.04 -7.46
CA GLY A 345 -13.41 27.30 -8.70
C GLY A 345 -14.14 28.09 -9.78
N ALA A 346 -14.81 29.18 -9.41
CA ALA A 346 -15.61 30.02 -10.30
C ALA A 346 -14.82 31.24 -10.86
N GLU A 347 -13.64 31.52 -10.33
CA GLU A 347 -12.73 32.54 -10.87
C GLU A 347 -12.34 32.23 -12.33
N GLU A 348 -12.29 33.25 -13.19
CA GLU A 348 -11.96 33.09 -14.62
C GLU A 348 -10.58 32.44 -14.84
N ASP A 349 -9.65 32.67 -13.90
CA ASP A 349 -8.27 32.18 -13.95
C ASP A 349 -8.08 30.91 -13.11
N SER A 350 -9.16 30.27 -12.65
CA SER A 350 -9.10 29.13 -11.74
C SER A 350 -8.29 27.98 -12.34
N ARG A 351 -7.36 27.45 -11.54
CA ARG A 351 -6.57 26.26 -11.88
C ARG A 351 -7.18 24.97 -11.35
N MET A 352 -8.35 25.06 -10.73
CA MET A 352 -9.01 23.90 -10.14
C MET A 352 -9.48 22.94 -11.25
N PRO A 353 -9.20 21.62 -11.13
CA PRO A 353 -9.66 20.67 -12.13
C PRO A 353 -11.19 20.66 -12.26
N GLU A 354 -11.70 20.58 -13.50
CA GLU A 354 -13.15 20.62 -13.78
C GLU A 354 -13.93 19.58 -12.98
N ALA A 355 -13.42 18.34 -12.89
CA ALA A 355 -14.03 17.27 -12.11
C ALA A 355 -14.16 17.59 -10.61
N VAL A 356 -13.27 18.42 -10.04
CA VAL A 356 -13.36 18.89 -8.65
C VAL A 356 -14.49 19.90 -8.51
N VAL A 357 -14.56 20.87 -9.42
CA VAL A 357 -15.63 21.89 -9.44
C VAL A 357 -17.00 21.26 -9.62
N ASP A 358 -17.13 20.31 -10.54
CA ASP A 358 -18.37 19.55 -10.76
C ASP A 358 -18.76 18.76 -9.51
N LYS A 359 -17.79 18.16 -8.82
CA LYS A 359 -18.04 17.45 -7.58
C LYS A 359 -18.51 18.37 -6.46
N LEU A 360 -17.94 19.57 -6.33
CA LEU A 360 -18.37 20.59 -5.37
C LEU A 360 -19.82 21.00 -5.62
N LYS A 361 -20.16 21.32 -6.87
CA LYS A 361 -21.55 21.66 -7.28
C LYS A 361 -22.51 20.53 -6.94
N GLN A 362 -22.13 19.28 -7.23
CA GLN A 362 -22.94 18.11 -6.91
C GLN A 362 -23.22 17.99 -5.40
N ILE A 363 -22.19 18.14 -4.57
CA ILE A 363 -22.32 18.07 -3.11
C ILE A 363 -23.22 19.20 -2.61
N LEU A 364 -22.97 20.44 -3.02
CA LEU A 364 -23.76 21.58 -2.58
C LEU A 364 -25.24 21.42 -2.97
N VAL A 365 -25.53 21.07 -4.23
CA VAL A 365 -26.93 20.86 -4.66
C VAL A 365 -27.62 19.76 -3.87
N ARG A 366 -26.90 18.67 -3.53
CA ARG A 366 -27.49 17.51 -2.86
C ARG A 366 -27.66 17.72 -1.34
N TYR A 367 -26.78 18.48 -0.70
CA TYR A 367 -26.73 18.59 0.77
C TYR A 367 -26.92 20.02 1.29
N ILE A 368 -27.35 20.98 0.46
CA ILE A 368 -27.60 22.36 0.91
C ILE A 368 -28.54 22.40 2.11
N ASP A 369 -29.69 21.70 2.06
CA ASP A 369 -30.66 21.70 3.16
C ASP A 369 -30.13 21.03 4.45
N LEU A 370 -29.12 20.17 4.31
CA LEU A 370 -28.46 19.53 5.45
C LEU A 370 -27.43 20.47 6.09
N LEU A 371 -26.77 21.30 5.28
CA LEU A 371 -25.62 22.12 5.66
C LEU A 371 -25.96 23.60 5.93
N ASP A 372 -27.09 24.10 5.43
CA ASP A 372 -27.75 25.35 5.84
C ASP A 372 -28.44 25.14 7.21
#